data_AF-A0AA40F7N8-F1
#
_entry.id   AF-A0AA40F7N8-F1
#
_cell.length_a   1.000
_cell.length_b   1.000
_cell.length_c   1.000
_cell.angle_alpha   90.00
_cell.angle_beta   90.00
_cell.angle_gamma   90.00
#
_symmetry.space_group_name_H-M   'P 1'
#
loop_
_entity.id
_entity.type
_entity.pdbx_description
1 polymer ?
#
loop_
_entity_poly.entity_id
_entity_poly.type
_entity_poly.pdbx_seq_one_letter_code
_entity_poly.pdbx_strand_id
1 'polypeptide(L)'
;MATARRIFDSGVGARLMAKYRALENSGDSWSVLRNKYTVIILGAIFVRIGAQMTKADVEHLRQLALGTPSREGYALPICDDGFRGPGLRQFIAALDGYQAGTPHDFQGPSCFACGKAKNHIGKEVPRCGRCHFAWFCNKDCQRGYWPIHKRVCRADRGWSLNV
;
A
#
# COMPACT_ATOMS: atom_id res chain seq x y z
N MET A 1 -5.95 -2.24 -19.07
CA MET A 1 -6.69 -1.84 -17.84
C MET A 1 -8.17 -1.57 -18.08
N ALA A 2 -8.58 -0.89 -19.16
CA ALA A 2 -9.99 -0.53 -19.41
C ALA A 2 -10.98 -1.72 -19.40
N THR A 3 -10.59 -2.88 -19.95
CA THR A 3 -11.43 -4.09 -19.95
C THR A 3 -11.65 -4.66 -18.55
N ALA A 4 -10.59 -4.73 -17.73
CA ALA A 4 -10.70 -5.23 -16.36
C ALA A 4 -11.59 -4.32 -15.51
N ARG A 5 -11.39 -3.00 -15.57
CA ARG A 5 -12.22 -2.03 -14.85
C ARG A 5 -13.71 -2.20 -15.17
N ARG A 6 -14.09 -2.34 -16.45
CA ARG A 6 -15.49 -2.54 -16.86
C ARG A 6 -16.13 -3.78 -16.22
N ILE A 7 -15.36 -4.86 -16.05
CA ILE A 7 -15.85 -6.08 -15.39
C ILE A 7 -16.11 -5.83 -13.90
N PHE A 8 -15.22 -5.12 -13.21
CA PHE A 8 -15.46 -4.78 -11.81
C PHE A 8 -16.64 -3.82 -11.64
N ASP A 9 -16.73 -2.83 -12.54
CA ASP A 9 -17.80 -1.82 -12.55
C ASP A 9 -19.18 -2.39 -12.99
N SER A 10 -19.25 -3.61 -13.57
CA SER A 10 -20.52 -4.27 -13.92
C SER A 10 -21.29 -4.87 -12.74
N GLY A 11 -20.83 -4.61 -11.50
CA GLY A 11 -21.40 -5.14 -10.26
C GLY A 11 -20.65 -6.33 -9.67
N VAL A 12 -19.71 -6.93 -10.42
CA VAL A 12 -18.83 -7.98 -9.90
C VAL A 12 -17.98 -7.44 -8.75
N GLY A 13 -17.45 -6.23 -8.87
CA GLY A 13 -16.62 -5.60 -7.83
C GLY A 13 -17.38 -5.42 -6.52
N ALA A 14 -18.60 -4.86 -6.58
CA ALA A 14 -19.45 -4.69 -5.40
C ALA A 14 -19.76 -6.03 -4.70
N ARG A 15 -20.07 -7.08 -5.48
CA ARG A 15 -20.32 -8.43 -4.95
C ARG A 15 -19.08 -9.04 -4.29
N LEU A 16 -17.91 -8.87 -4.90
CA LEU A 16 -16.65 -9.35 -4.32
C LEU A 16 -16.36 -8.63 -3.01
N MET A 17 -16.46 -7.29 -2.99
CA MET A 17 -16.23 -6.51 -1.77
C MET A 17 -17.19 -6.93 -0.66
N ALA A 18 -18.49 -7.01 -0.94
CA ALA A 18 -19.48 -7.46 0.04
C ALA A 18 -19.19 -8.87 0.58
N LYS A 19 -18.85 -9.82 -0.31
CA LYS A 19 -18.53 -11.19 0.08
C LYS A 19 -17.33 -11.25 1.02
N TYR A 20 -16.21 -10.63 0.65
CA TYR A 20 -14.99 -10.74 1.46
C TYR A 20 -15.09 -9.92 2.74
N ARG A 21 -15.82 -8.79 2.74
CA ARG A 21 -16.12 -8.03 3.97
C ARG A 21 -16.89 -8.88 4.99
N ALA A 22 -17.87 -9.66 4.54
CA ALA A 22 -18.63 -10.55 5.42
C ALA A 22 -17.76 -11.68 6.02
N LEU A 23 -16.63 -12.03 5.38
CA LEU A 23 -15.73 -13.10 5.83
C LEU A 23 -14.57 -12.61 6.70
N GLU A 24 -14.36 -11.29 6.84
CA GLU A 24 -13.18 -10.69 7.50
C GLU A 24 -12.90 -11.25 8.90
N ASN A 25 -13.95 -11.47 9.68
CA ASN A 25 -13.85 -11.92 11.07
C ASN A 25 -14.25 -13.40 11.23
N SER A 26 -14.32 -14.15 10.12
CA SER A 26 -14.67 -15.57 10.15
C SER A 26 -13.44 -16.47 10.32
N GLY A 27 -13.63 -17.59 11.01
CA GLY A 27 -12.60 -18.62 11.24
C GLY A 27 -11.75 -18.40 12.49
N ASP A 28 -10.63 -19.12 12.56
CA ASP A 28 -9.64 -18.98 13.63
C ASP A 28 -8.80 -17.70 13.45
N SER A 29 -7.96 -17.38 14.45
CA SER A 29 -7.13 -16.17 14.44
C SER A 29 -6.25 -16.02 13.19
N TRP A 30 -5.76 -17.13 12.62
CA TRP A 30 -4.97 -17.13 11.39
C TRP A 30 -5.81 -16.82 10.15
N SER A 31 -7.00 -17.43 10.09
CA SER A 31 -8.00 -17.17 9.05
C SER A 31 -8.44 -15.72 9.08
N VAL A 32 -8.69 -15.16 10.26
CA VAL A 32 -9.05 -13.73 10.43
C VAL A 32 -7.97 -12.82 9.87
N LEU A 33 -6.69 -13.02 10.22
CA LEU A 33 -5.59 -12.21 9.67
C LEU A 33 -5.52 -12.30 8.14
N ARG A 34 -5.63 -13.51 7.59
CA ARG A 34 -5.65 -13.75 6.14
C ARG A 34 -6.85 -13.08 5.47
N ASN A 35 -8.02 -13.14 6.09
CA ASN A 35 -9.26 -12.59 5.55
C ASN A 35 -9.21 -11.07 5.49
N LYS A 36 -8.74 -10.41 6.57
CA LYS A 36 -8.48 -8.97 6.58
C LYS A 36 -7.50 -8.56 5.48
N TYR A 37 -6.41 -9.33 5.32
CA TYR A 37 -5.43 -9.07 4.27
C TYR A 37 -6.02 -9.26 2.87
N THR A 38 -6.92 -10.23 2.68
CA THR A 38 -7.62 -10.46 1.40
C THR A 38 -8.47 -9.25 1.01
N VAL A 39 -9.17 -8.63 1.96
CA VAL A 39 -9.94 -7.40 1.70
C VAL A 39 -9.03 -6.24 1.36
N ILE A 40 -7.88 -6.09 2.05
CA ILE A 40 -6.87 -5.08 1.73
C ILE A 40 -6.33 -5.26 0.30
N ILE A 41 -5.95 -6.49 -0.09
CA ILE A 41 -5.49 -6.77 -1.46
C ILE A 41 -6.58 -6.45 -2.47
N LEU A 42 -7.82 -6.83 -2.20
CA LEU A 42 -8.96 -6.54 -3.08
C LEU A 42 -9.13 -5.02 -3.25
N GLY A 43 -9.06 -4.26 -2.16
CA GLY A 43 -9.06 -2.80 -2.19
C GLY A 43 -7.91 -2.23 -3.03
N ALA A 44 -6.69 -2.75 -2.87
CA ALA A 44 -5.54 -2.34 -3.66
C ALA A 44 -5.73 -2.62 -5.16
N ILE A 45 -6.36 -3.75 -5.53
CA ILE A 45 -6.72 -4.03 -6.92
C ILE A 45 -7.70 -3.00 -7.46
N PHE A 46 -8.75 -2.66 -6.69
CA PHE A 46 -9.77 -1.71 -7.13
C PHE A 46 -9.17 -0.32 -7.33
N VAL A 47 -8.36 0.14 -6.38
CA VAL A 47 -7.61 1.40 -6.48
C VAL A 47 -6.65 1.37 -7.67
N ARG A 48 -5.96 0.25 -7.90
CA ARG A 48 -5.02 0.11 -9.04
C ARG A 48 -5.70 0.21 -10.40
N ILE A 49 -6.89 -0.35 -10.56
CA ILE A 49 -7.61 -0.32 -11.84
C ILE A 49 -8.58 0.87 -11.95
N GLY A 50 -8.76 1.64 -10.88
CA GLY A 50 -9.74 2.73 -10.81
C GLY A 50 -11.18 2.22 -10.82
N ALA A 51 -11.46 1.02 -10.30
CA ALA A 51 -12.82 0.49 -10.20
C ALA A 51 -13.65 1.31 -9.20
N GLN A 52 -14.97 1.32 -9.38
CA GLN A 52 -15.89 2.02 -8.49
C GLN A 52 -15.97 1.34 -7.12
N MET A 53 -15.93 2.17 -6.07
CA MET A 53 -16.14 1.79 -4.68
C MET A 53 -17.02 2.82 -3.99
N THR A 54 -17.83 2.36 -3.02
CA THR A 54 -18.58 3.29 -2.18
C THR A 54 -17.65 4.01 -1.22
N LYS A 55 -18.05 5.19 -0.73
CA LYS A 55 -17.30 5.89 0.33
C LYS A 55 -17.14 5.04 1.59
N ALA A 56 -18.17 4.23 1.91
CA ALA A 56 -18.14 3.31 3.04
C ALA A 56 -17.10 2.19 2.86
N ASP A 57 -16.92 1.68 1.63
CA ASP A 57 -15.88 0.69 1.34
C ASP A 57 -14.47 1.29 1.46
N VAL A 58 -14.28 2.51 0.95
CA VAL A 58 -12.99 3.23 1.05
C VAL A 58 -12.62 3.48 2.52
N GLU A 59 -13.55 4.00 3.32
CA GLU A 59 -13.32 4.24 4.75
C GLU A 59 -13.07 2.94 5.52
N HIS A 60 -13.83 1.89 5.21
CA HIS A 60 -13.62 0.58 5.81
C HIS A 60 -12.22 0.02 5.54
N LEU A 61 -11.76 0.07 4.29
CA LEU A 61 -10.40 -0.34 3.94
C LEU A 61 -9.34 0.47 4.68
N ARG A 62 -9.57 1.78 4.84
CA ARG A 62 -8.67 2.67 5.57
C ARG A 62 -8.54 2.24 7.02
N GLN A 63 -9.67 2.01 7.69
CA GLN A 63 -9.70 1.52 9.07
C GLN A 63 -9.08 0.12 9.21
N LEU A 64 -9.40 -0.79 8.28
CA LEU A 64 -8.89 -2.15 8.27
C LEU A 64 -7.37 -2.19 8.09
N ALA A 65 -6.84 -1.39 7.16
CA ALA A 65 -5.41 -1.29 6.92
C ALA A 65 -4.65 -0.70 8.11
N LEU A 66 -5.18 0.36 8.74
CA LEU A 66 -4.59 0.96 9.94
C LEU A 66 -4.63 0.02 11.16
N GLY A 67 -5.65 -0.82 11.26
CA GLY A 67 -5.78 -1.84 12.31
C GLY A 67 -4.96 -3.12 12.06
N THR A 68 -4.31 -3.26 10.91
CA THR A 68 -3.51 -4.44 10.58
C THR A 68 -2.05 -4.22 11.00
N PRO A 69 -1.43 -5.18 11.71
CA PRO A 69 -0.02 -5.09 12.07
C PRO A 69 0.86 -4.86 10.84
N SER A 70 1.82 -3.93 10.95
CA SER A 70 2.82 -3.70 9.91
C SER A 70 4.22 -3.59 10.51
N ARG A 71 5.22 -3.98 9.72
CA ARG A 71 6.64 -3.97 10.11
C ARG A 71 7.44 -3.03 9.23
N GLU A 72 8.31 -2.22 9.80
CA GLU A 72 9.13 -1.24 9.07
C GLU A 72 10.33 -1.84 8.30
N GLY A 73 10.59 -3.13 8.49
CA GLY A 73 11.71 -3.82 7.88
C GLY A 73 11.47 -5.32 7.82
N TYR A 74 12.57 -6.07 7.87
CA TYR A 74 12.52 -7.53 7.90
C TYR A 74 11.68 -8.05 9.08
N ALA A 75 10.87 -9.07 8.81
CA ALA A 75 10.16 -9.87 9.80
C ALA A 75 10.50 -11.34 9.54
N LEU A 76 10.60 -12.13 10.63
CA LEU A 76 10.75 -13.57 10.51
C LEU A 76 9.49 -14.16 9.89
N PRO A 77 9.57 -15.20 9.03
CA PRO A 77 8.41 -15.76 8.32
C PRO A 77 7.23 -16.12 9.23
N ILE A 78 7.51 -16.62 10.43
CA ILE A 78 6.50 -17.00 11.43
C ILE A 78 5.77 -15.82 12.08
N CYS A 79 6.26 -14.60 11.91
CA CYS A 79 5.68 -13.37 12.44
C CYS A 79 5.54 -12.30 11.36
N ASP A 80 5.54 -12.73 10.09
CA ASP A 80 5.45 -11.87 8.93
C ASP A 80 4.01 -11.82 8.42
N ASP A 81 3.31 -10.75 8.79
CA ASP A 81 1.94 -10.50 8.33
C ASP A 81 1.88 -10.00 6.87
N GLY A 82 3.02 -9.95 6.17
CA GLY A 82 3.14 -9.57 4.76
C GLY A 82 3.04 -8.07 4.49
N PHE A 83 2.49 -7.28 5.43
CA PHE A 83 2.29 -5.85 5.23
C PHE A 83 3.45 -5.01 5.80
N ARG A 84 4.22 -4.36 4.93
CA ARG A 84 5.34 -3.48 5.34
C ARG A 84 4.87 -2.06 5.57
N GLY A 85 5.50 -1.36 6.52
CA GLY A 85 5.16 0.02 6.89
C GLY A 85 5.11 0.99 5.71
N PRO A 86 6.13 1.04 4.82
CA PRO A 86 6.07 1.87 3.62
C PRO A 86 4.91 1.53 2.67
N GLY A 87 4.61 0.24 2.49
CA GLY A 87 3.50 -0.23 1.66
C GLY A 87 2.13 0.12 2.26
N LEU A 88 1.98 0.01 3.59
CA LEU A 88 0.79 0.48 4.30
C LEU A 88 0.57 1.97 4.07
N ARG A 89 1.60 2.79 4.25
CA ARG A 89 1.48 4.24 4.03
C ARG A 89 1.15 4.57 2.58
N GLN A 90 1.74 3.87 1.61
CA GLN A 90 1.40 4.01 0.18
C GLN A 90 -0.07 3.69 -0.07
N PHE A 91 -0.59 2.61 0.50
CA PHE A 91 -1.99 2.22 0.37
C PHE A 91 -2.93 3.25 1.01
N ILE A 92 -2.61 3.74 2.21
CA ILE A 92 -3.40 4.80 2.88
C ILE A 92 -3.40 6.08 2.05
N ALA A 93 -2.25 6.53 1.53
CA ALA A 93 -2.18 7.70 0.67
C ALA A 93 -3.05 7.54 -0.59
N ALA A 94 -3.05 6.34 -1.18
CA ALA A 94 -3.87 6.02 -2.35
C ALA A 94 -5.38 6.04 -2.03
N LEU A 95 -5.79 5.59 -0.83
CA LEU A 95 -7.18 5.69 -0.37
C LEU A 95 -7.58 7.14 -0.06
N ASP A 96 -6.73 7.90 0.62
CA ASP A 96 -6.99 9.32 0.94
C ASP A 96 -7.15 10.17 -0.34
N GLY A 97 -6.46 9.82 -1.42
CA GLY A 97 -6.56 10.44 -2.75
C GLY A 97 -7.45 9.70 -3.75
N TYR A 98 -8.24 8.71 -3.32
CA TYR A 98 -8.99 7.86 -4.24
C TYR A 98 -10.04 8.63 -5.04
N GLN A 99 -10.04 8.41 -6.35
CA GLN A 99 -11.05 8.93 -7.27
C GLN A 99 -11.50 7.80 -8.20
N ALA A 100 -12.82 7.55 -8.24
CA ALA A 100 -13.39 6.53 -9.09
C ALA A 100 -13.02 6.79 -10.55
N GLY A 101 -12.49 5.76 -11.22
CA GLY A 101 -12.06 5.83 -12.59
C GLY A 101 -10.66 6.36 -12.85
N THR A 102 -9.93 6.79 -11.82
CA THR A 102 -8.52 7.16 -11.91
C THR A 102 -7.66 6.02 -11.34
N PRO A 103 -6.94 5.25 -12.18
CA PRO A 103 -6.03 4.21 -11.73
C PRO A 103 -4.90 4.75 -10.86
N HIS A 104 -4.54 4.00 -9.82
CA HIS A 104 -3.36 4.28 -8.99
C HIS A 104 -2.22 3.32 -9.30
N ASP A 105 -0.99 3.81 -9.41
CA ASP A 105 0.17 2.91 -9.53
C ASP A 105 0.80 2.61 -8.17
N PHE A 106 0.88 1.32 -7.84
CA PHE A 106 1.56 0.81 -6.66
C PHE A 106 2.98 0.30 -6.95
N GLN A 107 3.37 0.19 -8.24
CA GLN A 107 4.69 -0.32 -8.62
C GLN A 107 5.76 0.77 -8.61
N GLY A 108 5.37 2.02 -8.86
CA GLY A 108 6.26 3.17 -8.79
C GLY A 108 6.72 3.54 -7.38
N PRO A 109 7.78 4.36 -7.27
CA PRO A 109 8.33 4.78 -6.00
C PRO A 109 7.33 5.64 -5.21
N SER A 110 7.21 5.34 -3.92
CA SER A 110 6.39 6.08 -2.96
C SER A 110 7.23 6.54 -1.78
N CYS A 111 6.86 7.65 -1.17
CA CYS A 111 7.59 8.16 -0.01
C CYS A 111 7.44 7.19 1.17
N PHE A 112 8.57 6.74 1.74
CA PHE A 112 8.57 5.81 2.87
C PHE A 112 7.95 6.39 4.15
N ALA A 113 7.89 7.72 4.26
CA ALA A 113 7.36 8.41 5.43
C ALA A 113 5.86 8.72 5.35
N CYS A 114 5.33 9.03 4.16
CA CYS A 114 3.94 9.48 4.00
C CYS A 114 3.16 8.76 2.90
N GLY A 115 3.78 7.81 2.19
CA GLY A 115 3.15 7.00 1.15
C GLY A 115 2.87 7.69 -0.17
N LYS A 116 2.96 9.03 -0.23
CA LYS A 116 2.71 9.78 -1.45
C LYS A 116 3.71 9.42 -2.56
N ALA A 117 3.17 9.04 -3.71
CA ALA A 117 3.88 8.75 -4.96
C ALA A 117 3.75 9.91 -5.96
N LYS A 118 4.35 9.79 -7.15
CA LYS A 118 4.39 10.82 -8.21
C LYS A 118 3.02 11.41 -8.53
N ASN A 119 1.99 10.57 -8.63
CA ASN A 119 0.61 10.98 -8.89
C ASN A 119 0.01 11.89 -7.80
N HIS A 120 0.54 11.89 -6.58
CA HIS A 120 0.08 12.77 -5.51
C HIS A 120 0.83 14.11 -5.46
N ILE A 121 2.11 14.12 -5.85
CA ILE A 121 3.00 15.28 -5.66
C ILE A 121 3.41 15.97 -6.96
N GLY A 122 3.08 15.38 -8.12
CA GLY A 122 3.41 15.93 -9.44
C GLY A 122 4.87 15.80 -9.86
N LYS A 123 5.72 15.12 -9.09
CA LYS A 123 7.16 14.96 -9.34
C LYS A 123 7.67 13.60 -8.90
N GLU A 124 8.84 13.20 -9.41
CA GLU A 124 9.53 11.99 -8.96
C GLU A 124 9.85 12.07 -7.46
N VAL A 125 9.75 10.92 -6.78
CA VAL A 125 10.13 10.81 -5.36
C VAL A 125 11.62 10.49 -5.32
N PRO A 126 12.51 11.39 -4.87
CA PRO A 126 13.94 11.13 -4.87
C PRO A 126 14.32 10.03 -3.87
N ARG A 127 15.41 9.32 -4.20
CA ARG A 127 16.04 8.33 -3.32
C ARG A 127 16.86 9.01 -2.23
N CYS A 128 17.02 8.32 -1.10
CA CYS A 128 17.98 8.67 -0.07
C CYS A 128 19.40 8.67 -0.69
N GLY A 129 20.09 9.81 -0.62
CA GLY A 129 21.41 9.98 -1.25
C GLY A 129 22.53 9.13 -0.64
N ARG A 130 22.28 8.41 0.46
CA ARG A 130 23.26 7.51 1.09
C ARG A 130 23.05 6.05 0.71
N CYS A 131 21.84 5.53 0.88
CA CYS A 131 21.56 4.11 0.68
C CYS A 131 20.92 3.79 -0.67
N HIS A 132 20.41 4.79 -1.40
CA HIS A 132 19.67 4.64 -2.64
C HIS A 132 18.47 3.66 -2.61
N PHE A 133 18.09 3.17 -1.43
CA PHE A 133 17.00 2.20 -1.25
C PHE A 133 15.68 2.85 -0.82
N ALA A 134 15.71 3.84 0.09
CA ALA A 134 14.49 4.50 0.56
C ALA A 134 14.17 5.74 -0.28
N TRP A 135 12.87 6.04 -0.47
CA TRP A 135 12.40 7.22 -1.20
C TRP A 135 11.71 8.24 -0.29
N PHE A 136 11.93 9.53 -0.54
CA PHE A 136 11.35 10.62 0.26
C PHE A 136 10.90 11.77 -0.63
N CYS A 137 9.66 12.27 -0.47
CA CYS A 137 9.15 13.35 -1.31
C CYS A 137 9.77 14.73 -0.98
N ASN A 138 10.31 14.89 0.24
CA ASN A 138 11.01 16.09 0.70
C ASN A 138 11.91 15.78 1.92
N LYS A 139 12.70 16.78 2.33
CA LYS A 139 13.63 16.68 3.47
C LYS A 139 12.92 16.46 4.81
N ASP A 140 11.69 16.95 4.97
CA ASP A 140 10.96 16.82 6.22
C ASP A 140 10.46 15.39 6.43
N CYS A 141 9.96 14.74 5.36
CA CYS A 141 9.63 13.32 5.36
C CYS A 141 10.88 12.46 5.65
N GLN A 142 12.03 12.81 5.08
CA GLN A 142 13.28 12.10 5.37
C GLN A 142 13.70 12.26 6.84
N ARG A 143 13.64 13.46 7.40
CA ARG A 143 13.99 13.74 8.81
C ARG A 143 13.02 13.07 9.77
N GLY A 144 11.71 13.17 9.51
CA GLY A 144 10.68 12.53 10.33
C GLY A 144 10.80 11.02 10.38
N TYR A 145 11.18 10.39 9.25
CA TYR A 145 11.38 8.95 9.18
C TYR A 145 12.80 8.47 9.59
N TRP A 146 13.72 9.41 9.87
CA TRP A 146 15.10 9.11 10.21
C TRP A 146 15.28 8.19 11.43
N PRO A 147 14.51 8.31 12.54
CA PRO A 147 14.65 7.42 13.69
C PRO A 147 14.52 5.94 13.34
N ILE A 148 13.67 5.63 12.36
CA ILE A 148 13.45 4.28 11.85
C ILE A 148 14.52 3.93 10.81
N HIS A 149 14.71 4.80 9.81
CA HIS A 149 15.56 4.55 8.65
C HIS A 149 17.06 4.42 8.98
N LYS A 150 17.57 5.18 9.96
CA LYS A 150 19.02 5.22 10.29
C LYS A 150 19.63 3.84 10.57
N ARG A 151 18.82 2.91 11.08
CA ARG A 151 19.24 1.53 11.41
C ARG A 151 19.59 0.69 10.18
N VAL A 152 18.95 1.00 9.04
CA VAL A 152 19.09 0.27 7.77
C VAL A 152 19.75 1.10 6.68
N CYS A 153 19.98 2.40 6.92
CA CYS A 153 20.62 3.31 5.99
C CYS A 153 22.14 3.06 5.90
N ARG A 154 22.53 2.06 5.10
CA ARG A 154 23.93 1.76 4.80
C ARG A 154 24.28 2.28 3.41
N ALA A 155 25.53 2.68 3.20
CA ALA A 155 25.98 3.09 1.87
C ALA A 155 25.72 1.92 0.90
N ASP A 156 25.13 2.21 -0.25
CA ASP A 156 25.03 1.22 -1.31
C ASP A 156 26.46 0.81 -1.67
N ARG A 157 26.85 -0.43 -1.36
CA ARG A 157 28.19 -0.94 -1.68
C ARG A 157 28.31 -1.31 -3.16
N GLY A 158 27.57 -0.63 -4.03
CA GLY A 158 27.62 -0.82 -5.47
C GLY A 158 27.52 -2.28 -5.85
N TRP A 159 26.43 -2.96 -5.48
CA TRP A 159 26.08 -4.16 -6.24
C TRP A 159 25.36 -3.69 -7.50
N SER A 160 26.15 -3.23 -8.47
CA SER A 160 25.73 -3.08 -9.86
C SER A 160 25.31 -4.45 -10.38
N LEU A 161 24.04 -4.82 -10.17
CA LEU A 161 23.37 -5.79 -11.02
C LEU A 161 23.19 -5.10 -12.37
N ASN A 162 24.18 -5.30 -13.25
CA ASN A 162 23.95 -5.26 -14.68
C ASN A 162 22.88 -6.33 -14.97
N VAL A 163 21.64 -5.87 -15.16
CA VAL A 163 20.58 -6.61 -15.87
C VAL A 163 20.33 -5.86 -17.16
#